data_AF-A0A453EE37-F1
#
_entry.id   AF-A0A453EE37-F1
#
_cell.length_a   1.000
_cell.length_b   1.000
_cell.length_c   1.000
_cell.angle_alpha   90.00
_cell.angle_beta   90.00
_cell.angle_gamma   90.00
#
_symmetry.space_group_name_H-M   'P 1'
#
loop_
_entity.id
_entity.type
_entity.pdbx_description
1 polymer ?
#
loop_
_entity_poly.entity_id
_entity_poly.type
_entity_poly.pdbx_seq_one_letter_code
_entity_poly.pdbx_strand_id
1 'polypeptide(L)'
;MAPGALISPGPSGQFEYVQKLASGGCDNTVKVWKLTNGSWRMDCFPALQMHRDWVRDVAWAPNLGLPKSTIASASQDGTVVIWTAPKEGEQWEGRVLNDFRTPVWRVSWSLTGNILAVSDGNNNVTLWKEAVDGEWQQVTTVEP
;
A
#
# COMPACT_ATOMS: atom_id res chain seq x y z
N MET A 1 -17.12 6.51 -6.58
CA MET A 1 -17.17 5.60 -5.41
C MET A 1 -16.06 5.98 -4.46
N ALA A 2 -16.22 5.75 -3.16
CA ALA A 2 -15.11 5.92 -2.21
C ALA A 2 -14.05 4.83 -2.46
N PRO A 3 -12.76 5.16 -2.49
CA PRO A 3 -11.66 4.18 -2.45
C PRO A 3 -11.86 3.15 -1.34
N GLY A 4 -11.43 1.92 -1.58
CA GLY A 4 -11.56 0.82 -0.61
C GLY A 4 -12.99 0.42 -0.26
N ALA A 5 -14.01 0.94 -0.97
CA ALA A 5 -15.37 0.44 -0.86
C ALA A 5 -15.38 -1.05 -1.20
N LEU A 6 -15.90 -1.86 -0.28
CA LEU A 6 -16.08 -3.30 -0.49
C LEU A 6 -17.21 -3.61 -1.46
N ILE A 7 -18.01 -2.61 -1.87
CA ILE A 7 -19.20 -2.78 -2.70
C ILE A 7 -19.34 -1.70 -3.79
N SER A 8 -19.75 -2.12 -4.98
CA SER A 8 -20.07 -1.27 -6.14
C SER A 8 -21.50 -1.54 -6.63
N PRO A 9 -22.25 -0.54 -7.14
CA PRO A 9 -23.56 -0.78 -7.72
C PRO A 9 -23.38 -1.56 -9.02
N GLY A 10 -23.93 -2.76 -9.04
CA GLY A 10 -24.01 -3.63 -10.20
C GLY A 10 -25.10 -3.16 -11.17
N PRO A 11 -25.04 -3.62 -12.43
CA PRO A 11 -25.98 -3.25 -13.48
C PRO A 11 -27.44 -3.60 -13.19
N SER A 12 -27.69 -4.46 -12.19
CA SER A 12 -29.02 -4.88 -11.73
C SER A 12 -29.52 -4.16 -10.46
N GLY A 13 -28.79 -3.14 -9.97
CA GLY A 13 -29.11 -2.47 -8.70
C GLY A 13 -28.71 -3.25 -7.44
N GLN A 14 -28.01 -4.38 -7.59
CA GLN A 14 -27.39 -5.09 -6.48
C GLN A 14 -25.99 -4.54 -6.18
N PHE A 15 -25.58 -4.55 -4.92
CA PHE A 15 -24.21 -4.21 -4.54
C PHE A 15 -23.29 -5.41 -4.81
N GLU A 16 -22.37 -5.28 -5.76
CA GLU A 16 -21.34 -6.27 -6.05
C GLU A 16 -20.09 -6.02 -5.21
N TYR A 17 -19.48 -7.07 -4.68
CA TYR A 17 -18.25 -6.92 -3.93
C TYR A 17 -17.09 -6.51 -4.82
N VAL A 18 -16.41 -5.43 -4.48
CA VAL A 18 -15.19 -5.01 -5.18
C VAL A 18 -14.00 -5.74 -4.57
N GLN A 19 -13.50 -6.74 -5.29
CA GLN A 19 -12.33 -7.50 -4.86
C GLN A 19 -11.09 -6.89 -5.48
N LYS A 20 -10.17 -6.42 -4.63
CA LYS A 20 -8.87 -5.89 -5.03
C LYS A 20 -7.73 -6.60 -4.32
N LEU A 21 -6.60 -6.70 -5.00
CA LEU A 21 -5.36 -7.26 -4.47
C LEU A 21 -4.19 -6.37 -4.87
N ALA A 22 -3.12 -6.40 -4.08
CA ALA A 22 -1.85 -5.82 -4.44
C ALA A 22 -0.77 -6.89 -4.48
N SER A 23 0.20 -6.75 -5.37
CA SER A 23 1.33 -7.65 -5.50
C SER A 23 2.60 -6.86 -5.76
N GLY A 24 3.69 -7.22 -5.09
CA GLY A 24 5.05 -6.80 -5.43
C GLY A 24 5.81 -7.94 -6.10
N GLY A 25 6.76 -7.61 -6.96
CA GLY A 25 7.55 -8.61 -7.68
C GLY A 25 9.04 -8.28 -7.80
N CYS A 26 9.78 -9.25 -8.36
CA CYS A 26 11.19 -9.09 -8.75
C CYS A 26 11.39 -8.21 -10.00
N ASP A 27 10.31 -7.68 -10.57
CA ASP A 27 10.32 -6.69 -11.64
C ASP A 27 10.41 -5.25 -11.10
N ASN A 28 10.61 -5.10 -9.78
CA ASN A 28 10.74 -3.83 -9.06
C ASN A 28 9.45 -2.99 -9.09
N THR A 29 8.31 -3.60 -9.43
CA THR A 29 7.03 -2.91 -9.51
C THR A 29 6.03 -3.43 -8.48
N VAL A 30 5.11 -2.55 -8.12
CA VAL A 30 3.88 -2.92 -7.41
C VAL A 30 2.72 -2.85 -8.39
N LYS A 31 1.86 -3.86 -8.35
CA LYS A 31 0.67 -3.97 -9.20
C LYS A 31 -0.57 -4.10 -8.33
N VAL A 32 -1.61 -3.41 -8.72
CA VAL A 32 -2.94 -3.47 -8.13
C VAL A 32 -3.86 -4.18 -9.11
N TRP A 33 -4.60 -5.15 -8.61
CA TRP A 33 -5.51 -5.99 -9.38
C TRP A 33 -6.93 -5.76 -8.87
N LYS A 34 -7.88 -5.73 -9.80
CA LYS A 34 -9.32 -5.68 -9.54
C LYS A 34 -9.99 -6.84 -10.25
N LEU A 35 -10.86 -7.55 -9.54
CA LEU A 35 -11.69 -8.59 -10.16
C LEU A 35 -12.86 -7.92 -10.89
N THR A 36 -12.95 -8.15 -12.19
CA THR A 36 -14.02 -7.64 -13.04
C THR A 36 -14.61 -8.80 -13.82
N ASN A 37 -15.91 -9.07 -13.65
CA ASN A 37 -16.64 -10.15 -14.32
C ASN A 37 -15.93 -11.53 -14.22
N GLY A 38 -15.44 -11.86 -13.02
CA GLY A 38 -14.75 -13.13 -12.75
C GLY A 38 -13.32 -13.21 -13.29
N SER A 39 -12.76 -12.13 -13.84
CA SER A 39 -11.37 -12.07 -14.32
C SER A 39 -10.58 -10.97 -13.63
N TRP A 40 -9.36 -11.28 -13.17
CA TRP A 40 -8.45 -10.30 -12.58
C TRP A 40 -7.86 -9.41 -13.67
N ARG A 41 -8.00 -8.10 -13.51
CA ARG A 41 -7.40 -7.09 -14.39
C ARG A 41 -6.55 -6.14 -13.57
N MET A 42 -5.47 -5.64 -14.17
CA MET A 42 -4.63 -4.64 -13.53
C MET A 42 -5.40 -3.31 -13.48
N ASP A 43 -5.58 -2.77 -12.28
CA ASP A 43 -6.33 -1.53 -11.99
C ASP A 43 -5.39 -0.31 -11.93
N CYS A 44 -4.07 -0.52 -11.83
CA CYS A 44 -3.06 0.52 -11.95
C CYS A 44 -2.42 0.49 -13.34
N PHE A 45 -2.58 1.55 -14.13
CA PHE A 45 -1.88 1.68 -15.41
C PHE A 45 -1.24 3.07 -15.51
N PRO A 46 0.10 3.17 -15.62
CA PRO A 46 1.10 2.08 -15.64
C PRO A 46 1.27 1.36 -14.28
N ALA A 47 2.06 0.29 -14.25
CA ALA A 47 2.44 -0.37 -12.99
C ALA A 47 3.18 0.63 -12.07
N LEU A 48 3.03 0.45 -10.76
CA LEU A 48 3.58 1.36 -9.77
C LEU A 48 5.09 1.13 -9.67
N GLN A 49 5.86 2.01 -10.31
CA GLN A 49 7.30 1.89 -10.42
C GLN A 49 7.98 3.06 -9.70
N MET A 50 8.65 2.74 -8.59
CA MET A 50 9.50 3.70 -7.87
C MET A 50 10.66 3.01 -7.14
N HIS A 51 10.51 1.72 -6.83
CA HIS A 51 11.59 0.89 -6.32
C HIS A 51 12.67 0.64 -7.39
N ARG A 52 13.91 0.55 -6.93
CA ARG A 52 15.10 0.31 -7.76
C ARG A 52 15.54 -1.15 -7.76
N ASP A 53 15.01 -1.94 -6.83
CA ASP A 53 15.29 -3.37 -6.66
C ASP A 53 14.00 -4.13 -6.27
N TRP A 54 14.12 -5.42 -5.97
CA TRP A 54 12.99 -6.32 -5.73
C TRP A 54 12.08 -5.82 -4.61
N VAL A 55 10.78 -5.81 -4.89
CA VAL A 55 9.76 -5.57 -3.87
C VAL A 55 9.63 -6.84 -3.02
N ARG A 56 9.94 -6.71 -1.72
CA ARG A 56 9.95 -7.81 -0.76
C ARG A 56 8.59 -8.06 -0.14
N ASP A 57 7.83 -7.00 0.12
CA ASP A 57 6.51 -7.09 0.75
C ASP A 57 5.61 -5.94 0.30
N VAL A 58 4.30 -6.20 0.31
CA VAL A 58 3.26 -5.22 -0.03
C VAL A 58 2.09 -5.43 0.91
N ALA A 59 1.66 -4.36 1.58
CA ALA A 59 0.58 -4.39 2.54
C ALA A 59 -0.48 -3.34 2.19
N TRP A 60 -1.74 -3.76 2.12
CA TRP A 60 -2.88 -2.87 1.90
C TRP A 60 -3.40 -2.35 3.24
N ALA A 61 -3.57 -1.03 3.37
CA ALA A 61 -4.07 -0.42 4.60
C ALA A 61 -5.58 -0.70 4.78
N PRO A 62 -6.03 -1.14 5.96
CA PRO A 62 -7.44 -1.38 6.21
C PRO A 62 -8.19 -0.06 6.11
N ASN A 63 -9.12 0.04 5.15
CA ASN A 63 -9.81 1.29 4.89
C ASN A 63 -11.01 1.48 5.82
N LEU A 64 -10.75 1.84 7.08
CA LEU A 64 -11.77 2.08 8.10
C LEU A 64 -12.32 3.50 7.99
N GLY A 65 -13.11 3.74 6.94
CA GLY A 65 -13.90 4.97 6.78
C GLY A 65 -13.18 6.14 6.12
N LEU A 66 -11.96 5.95 5.60
CA LEU A 66 -11.30 6.98 4.81
C LEU A 66 -11.69 6.85 3.32
N PRO A 67 -11.89 7.95 2.60
CA PRO A 67 -12.16 7.91 1.17
C PRO A 67 -10.84 7.77 0.37
N LYS A 68 -9.81 7.07 0.87
CA LYS A 68 -8.49 6.95 0.23
C LYS A 68 -8.00 5.51 0.37
N SER A 69 -7.53 4.93 -0.73
CA SER A 69 -6.84 3.63 -0.68
C SER A 69 -5.36 3.88 -0.46
N THR A 70 -4.77 3.20 0.52
CA THR A 70 -3.35 3.30 0.83
C THR A 70 -2.71 1.92 0.79
N ILE A 71 -1.54 1.81 0.17
CA ILE A 71 -0.71 0.60 0.12
C ILE A 71 0.70 1.00 0.57
N ALA A 72 1.36 0.14 1.33
CA ALA A 72 2.79 0.25 1.60
C ALA A 72 3.53 -0.85 0.84
N SER A 73 4.69 -0.53 0.29
CA SER A 73 5.61 -1.51 -0.30
C SER A 73 7.01 -1.36 0.26
N ALA A 74 7.62 -2.50 0.56
CA ALA A 74 8.99 -2.60 1.05
C ALA A 74 9.87 -3.23 -0.03
N SER A 75 11.10 -2.72 -0.17
CA SER A 75 12.03 -3.17 -1.19
C SER A 75 13.41 -3.51 -0.65
N GLN A 76 14.09 -4.37 -1.40
CA GLN A 76 15.49 -4.72 -1.22
C GLN A 76 16.41 -3.48 -1.32
N ASP A 77 16.00 -2.45 -2.05
CA ASP A 77 16.74 -1.18 -2.19
C ASP A 77 16.81 -0.34 -0.90
N GLY A 78 16.11 -0.79 0.15
CA GLY A 78 16.08 -0.14 1.46
C GLY A 78 15.07 0.98 1.60
N THR A 79 14.21 1.17 0.59
CA THR A 79 13.12 2.14 0.64
C THR A 79 11.79 1.48 0.97
N VAL A 80 10.97 2.20 1.73
CA VAL A 80 9.53 1.95 1.82
C VAL A 80 8.80 3.02 1.05
N VAL A 81 7.81 2.62 0.26
CA VAL A 81 6.97 3.53 -0.51
C VAL A 81 5.54 3.42 -0.03
N ILE A 82 4.91 4.57 0.17
CA ILE A 82 3.47 4.68 0.41
C ILE A 82 2.81 5.08 -0.90
N TRP A 83 1.89 4.23 -1.37
CA TRP A 83 1.07 4.46 -2.54
C TRP A 83 -0.32 4.86 -2.11
N THR A 84 -0.85 5.92 -2.72
CA THR A 84 -2.16 6.46 -2.36
C THR A 84 -3.00 6.72 -3.60
N ALA A 85 -4.26 6.29 -3.57
CA ALA A 85 -5.25 6.61 -4.60
C ALA A 85 -6.42 7.40 -3.96
N PRO A 86 -6.65 8.67 -4.34
CA PRO A 86 -7.66 9.52 -3.72
C PRO A 86 -9.10 9.15 -4.11
N LYS A 87 -9.33 8.58 -5.30
CA LYS A 87 -10.61 7.98 -5.70
C LYS A 87 -10.41 6.68 -6.47
N GLU A 88 -11.46 5.87 -6.54
CA GLU A 88 -11.44 4.70 -7.41
C GLU A 88 -11.27 5.10 -8.88
N GLY A 89 -10.30 4.46 -9.56
CA GLY A 89 -9.95 4.76 -10.95
C GLY A 89 -9.07 5.98 -11.13
N GLU A 90 -8.74 6.70 -10.05
CA GLU A 90 -7.69 7.72 -10.10
C GLU A 90 -6.30 7.07 -10.06
N GLN A 91 -5.31 7.81 -10.56
CA GLN A 91 -3.93 7.37 -10.59
C GLN A 91 -3.38 7.22 -9.17
N TRP A 92 -2.57 6.20 -8.98
CA TRP A 92 -1.85 5.97 -7.73
C TRP A 92 -0.63 6.90 -7.67
N GLU A 93 -0.48 7.60 -6.57
CA GLU A 93 0.69 8.43 -6.28
C GLU A 93 1.59 7.71 -5.28
N GLY A 94 2.88 7.59 -5.59
CA GLY A 94 3.89 7.01 -4.70
C GLY A 94 4.71 8.10 -4.01
N ARG A 95 4.96 7.95 -2.71
CA ARG A 95 5.95 8.74 -1.95
C ARG A 95 6.88 7.82 -1.19
N VAL A 96 8.19 8.12 -1.25
CA VAL A 96 9.17 7.43 -0.42
C VAL A 96 8.92 7.84 1.03
N LEU A 97 8.62 6.86 1.88
CA LEU A 97 8.45 7.03 3.32
C LEU A 97 9.77 7.43 3.96
N ASN A 98 10.78 6.60 3.74
CA ASN A 98 12.12 6.74 4.29
C ASN A 98 13.09 5.83 3.53
N ASP A 99 14.37 6.20 3.54
CA ASP A 99 15.48 5.36 3.11
C ASP A 99 16.17 4.76 4.35
N PHE A 100 15.96 3.47 4.58
CA PHE A 100 16.53 2.72 5.70
C PHE A 100 17.96 2.27 5.44
N ARG A 101 18.49 2.49 4.22
CA ARG A 101 19.83 2.08 3.75
C ARG A 101 20.17 0.60 3.91
N THR A 102 19.18 -0.20 4.29
CA THR A 102 19.26 -1.64 4.50
C THR A 102 18.00 -2.27 3.96
N PRO A 103 18.04 -3.52 3.49
CA PRO A 103 16.88 -4.17 2.90
C PRO A 103 15.68 -4.16 3.85
N VAL A 104 14.53 -3.74 3.36
CA VAL A 104 13.29 -3.78 4.15
C VAL A 104 12.55 -5.06 3.82
N TRP A 105 12.31 -5.87 4.84
CA TRP A 105 11.79 -7.22 4.64
C TRP A 105 10.27 -7.29 4.67
N ARG A 106 9.63 -6.57 5.59
CA ARG A 106 8.19 -6.66 5.83
C ARG A 106 7.59 -5.31 6.17
N VAL A 107 6.33 -5.15 5.80
CA VAL A 107 5.47 -4.03 6.15
C VAL A 107 4.13 -4.53 6.66
N SER A 108 3.59 -3.89 7.70
CA SER A 108 2.29 -4.28 8.25
C SER A 108 1.50 -3.09 8.77
N TRP A 109 0.22 -3.05 8.42
CA TRP A 109 -0.68 -1.98 8.83
C TRP A 109 -1.41 -2.32 10.13
N SER A 110 -1.46 -1.34 11.03
CA SER A 110 -2.40 -1.35 12.16
C SER A 110 -3.83 -1.23 11.65
N LEU A 111 -4.74 -1.96 12.29
CA LEU A 111 -6.16 -1.90 11.98
C LEU A 111 -6.73 -0.50 12.27
N THR A 112 -6.49 0.08 13.44
CA THR A 112 -7.24 1.26 13.89
C THR A 112 -6.41 2.54 14.02
N GLY A 113 -5.08 2.45 13.92
CA GLY A 113 -4.18 3.58 14.21
C GLY A 113 -3.62 4.33 13.01
N ASN A 114 -3.82 3.84 11.78
CA ASN A 114 -3.05 4.25 10.59
C ASN A 114 -1.53 4.23 10.87
N ILE A 115 -1.08 3.21 11.60
CA ILE A 115 0.34 3.00 11.94
C ILE A 115 0.86 1.91 11.01
N LEU A 116 2.03 2.17 10.42
CA LEU A 116 2.77 1.22 9.62
C LEU A 116 3.96 0.70 10.43
N ALA A 117 4.05 -0.61 10.61
CA ALA A 117 5.24 -1.26 11.11
C ALA A 117 6.16 -1.65 9.94
N VAL A 118 7.44 -1.34 10.07
CA VAL A 118 8.48 -1.60 9.07
C VAL A 118 9.61 -2.37 9.73
N SER A 119 9.95 -3.56 9.21
CA SER A 119 11.10 -4.33 9.68
C SER A 119 12.28 -4.20 8.70
N ASP A 120 13.39 -3.65 9.18
CA ASP A 120 14.60 -3.43 8.37
C ASP A 120 15.63 -4.57 8.49
N GLY A 121 16.73 -4.44 7.76
CA GLY A 121 17.83 -5.42 7.76
C GLY A 121 18.75 -5.34 8.98
N ASN A 122 18.56 -4.36 9.86
CA ASN A 122 19.35 -4.20 11.09
C ASN A 122 18.68 -4.85 12.30
N ASN A 123 17.69 -5.71 12.06
CA ASN A 123 16.85 -6.34 13.09
C ASN A 123 16.00 -5.34 13.89
N ASN A 124 15.77 -4.13 13.35
CA ASN A 124 14.92 -3.14 13.99
C ASN A 124 13.50 -3.18 13.41
N VAL A 125 12.52 -2.89 14.26
CA VAL A 125 11.16 -2.61 13.81
C VAL A 125 10.83 -1.16 14.11
N THR A 126 10.58 -0.36 13.07
CA THR A 126 10.18 1.04 13.21
C THR A 126 8.69 1.19 12.98
N LEU A 127 8.05 2.04 13.76
CA LEU A 127 6.63 2.39 13.63
C LEU A 127 6.50 3.79 13.03
N TRP A 128 5.64 3.91 12.04
CA TRP A 128 5.43 5.14 11.28
C TRP A 128 3.96 5.53 11.31
N LYS A 129 3.68 6.83 11.38
CA LYS A 129 2.33 7.37 11.36
C LYS A 129 2.26 8.59 10.46
N GLU A 130 1.19 8.68 9.68
CA GLU A 130 0.86 9.88 8.88
C GLU A 130 0.37 10.99 9.83
N ALA A 131 1.05 12.13 9.82
CA ALA A 131 0.64 13.33 10.51
C ALA A 131 -0.47 14.06 9.73
N VAL A 132 -1.05 15.10 10.34
CA VAL A 132 -2.21 15.82 9.77
C VAL A 132 -1.86 16.58 8.48
N ASP A 133 -0.58 16.93 8.31
CA ASP A 133 -0.02 17.54 7.11
C ASP A 133 0.24 16.53 5.98
N GLY A 134 0.02 15.23 6.21
CA GLY A 134 0.29 14.15 5.26
C GLY A 134 1.74 13.68 5.25
N GLU A 135 2.59 14.24 6.11
CA GLU A 135 3.97 13.79 6.28
C GLU A 135 4.02 12.55 7.18
N TRP A 136 4.93 11.64 6.86
CA TRP A 136 5.10 10.42 7.64
C TRP A 136 6.22 10.60 8.65
N GLN A 137 5.91 10.34 9.92
CA GLN A 137 6.86 10.47 11.01
C GLN A 137 7.09 9.12 11.68
N GLN A 138 8.35 8.86 12.00
CA GLN A 138 8.71 7.74 12.84
C GLN A 138 8.24 8.02 14.27
N VAL A 139 7.36 7.16 14.78
CA VAL A 139 6.80 7.27 16.13
C VAL A 139 7.76 6.65 17.15
N THR A 140 8.29 5.47 16.84
CA THR A 140 9.22 4.76 17.72
C THR A 140 10.00 3.71 16.94
N THR A 141 11.13 3.31 17.51
CA THR A 141 11.81 2.06 17.17
C THR A 141 11.53 1.06 18.27
N VAL A 142 11.23 -0.17 17.91
CA VAL A 142 11.22 -1.32 18.81
C VAL A 142 12.52 -2.05 18.57
N GLU A 143 13.41 -1.96 19.56
CA GLU A 143 14.62 -2.76 19.63
C GLU A 143 14.28 -4.12 20.26
N PRO A 144 14.96 -5.21 19.85
CA PRO A 144 14.73 -6.56 20.37
C PRO A 144 15.06 -6.74 21.85
#